data_AF-A0A7V1BTU0-F1
#
_entry.id   AF-A0A7V1BTU0-F1
#
_cell.length_a   1.000
_cell.length_b   1.000
_cell.length_c   1.000
_cell.angle_alpha   90.00
_cell.angle_beta   90.00
_cell.angle_gamma   90.00
#
_symmetry.space_group_name_H-M   'P 1'
#
loop_
_entity.id
_entity.type
_entity.pdbx_description
1 polymer ?
#
loop_
_entity_poly.entity_id
_entity_poly.type
_entity_poly.pdbx_seq_one_letter_code
_entity_poly.pdbx_strand_id
1 'polypeptide(L)' 'MKADAGEARRWRFVDTGARGAADNVALDAALLRLRGEGRIPNTLRLLSFIGPAALIGFHQTRDQEVRETYCR' A
#
# COMPACT_ATOMS: atom_id res chain seq x y z
N MET A 1 6.24 -12.62 -24.47
CA MET A 1 5.55 -13.40 -23.42
C MET A 1 4.16 -12.80 -23.25
N LYS A 2 3.12 -13.42 -23.80
CA LYS A 2 1.74 -12.91 -23.67
C LYS A 2 1.21 -13.37 -22.31
N ALA A 3 0.83 -12.41 -21.47
CA ALA A 3 0.08 -12.71 -20.26
C ALA A 3 -1.22 -13.42 -20.64
N ASP A 4 -1.50 -14.52 -19.96
CA ASP A 4 -2.67 -15.36 -20.16
C ASP A 4 -3.94 -14.56 -19.78
N ALA A 5 -4.93 -14.54 -20.67
CA ALA A 5 -6.13 -13.71 -20.55
C ALA A 5 -7.00 -14.07 -19.31
N GLY A 6 -6.70 -15.17 -18.64
CA GLY A 6 -7.33 -15.59 -17.38
C GLY A 6 -6.87 -14.81 -16.13
N GLU A 7 -5.67 -14.21 -16.15
CA GLU A 7 -5.08 -13.58 -14.95
C GLU A 7 -5.68 -12.20 -14.66
N ALA A 8 -6.05 -11.45 -15.70
CA ALA A 8 -6.74 -10.16 -15.57
C ALA A 8 -8.14 -10.27 -14.93
N ARG A 9 -8.73 -11.48 -14.92
CA ARG A 9 -10.08 -11.72 -14.37
C ARG A 9 -10.12 -12.05 -12.89
N ARG A 10 -9.02 -12.52 -12.28
CA ARG A 10 -9.01 -12.92 -10.87
C ARG A 10 -8.48 -11.77 -10.00
N TRP A 11 -9.37 -11.15 -9.23
CA TRP A 11 -8.99 -10.19 -8.20
C TRP A 11 -8.86 -10.91 -6.86
N ARG A 12 -7.82 -10.57 -6.10
CA ARG A 12 -7.64 -10.97 -4.72
C ARG A 12 -8.14 -9.86 -3.81
N PHE A 13 -9.05 -10.20 -2.91
CA PHE A 13 -9.43 -9.32 -1.82
C PHE A 13 -8.53 -9.59 -0.60
N VAL A 14 -8.04 -8.53 0.04
CA VAL A 14 -7.20 -8.62 1.24
C VAL A 14 -7.75 -7.68 2.29
N ASP A 15 -8.17 -8.24 3.41
CA ASP A 15 -8.48 -7.50 4.64
C ASP A 15 -7.54 -7.99 5.74
N THR A 16 -6.61 -7.12 6.14
CA THR A 16 -5.64 -7.40 7.19
C THR A 16 -6.02 -6.79 8.54
N GLY A 17 -7.20 -6.18 8.64
CA GLY A 17 -7.56 -5.31 9.75
C GLY A 17 -6.67 -4.07 9.85
N ALA A 18 -6.82 -3.34 10.95
CA ALA A 18 -5.97 -2.20 11.26
C ALA A 18 -4.53 -2.65 11.55
N ARG A 19 -3.54 -1.92 11.01
CA ARG A 19 -2.11 -2.16 11.25
C ARG A 19 -1.35 -0.85 11.51
N GLY A 20 -0.12 -0.95 12.02
CA GLY A 20 0.75 0.21 12.12
C GLY A 20 1.04 0.83 10.75
N ALA A 21 1.34 2.13 10.73
CA ALA A 21 1.57 2.84 9.48
C ALA A 21 2.76 2.28 8.68
N ALA A 22 3.86 1.97 9.36
CA ALA A 22 5.05 1.36 8.74
C ALA A 22 4.73 -0.01 8.14
N ASP A 23 3.98 -0.86 8.86
CA ASP A 23 3.59 -2.20 8.37
C ASP A 23 2.68 -2.10 7.13
N ASN A 24 1.73 -1.17 7.13
CA ASN A 24 0.87 -0.92 5.99
C ASN A 24 1.66 -0.51 4.76
N VAL A 25 2.56 0.47 4.90
CA VAL A 25 3.40 0.96 3.80
C VAL A 25 4.33 -0.14 3.28
N ALA A 26 4.92 -0.93 4.17
CA ALA A 26 5.78 -2.06 3.79
C ALA A 26 5.02 -3.14 3.01
N LEU A 27 3.81 -3.48 3.47
CA LEU A 27 2.95 -4.45 2.78
C LEU A 27 2.52 -3.93 1.41
N ASP A 28 2.11 -2.66 1.31
CA ASP A 28 1.69 -2.06 0.05
C ASP A 28 2.86 -2.01 -0.96
N ALA A 29 4.08 -1.67 -0.53
CA ALA A 29 5.27 -1.70 -1.37
C ALA A 29 5.58 -3.12 -1.89
N ALA A 30 5.48 -4.13 -1.01
CA ALA A 30 5.68 -5.53 -1.39
C ALA A 30 4.63 -6.01 -2.40
N LEU A 31 3.34 -5.69 -2.17
CA LEU A 31 2.25 -6.03 -3.08
C LEU A 31 2.41 -5.33 -4.43
N LEU A 32 2.72 -4.04 -4.44
CA LEU A 32 2.92 -3.27 -5.67
C LEU A 32 4.07 -3.87 -6.49
N ARG A 33 5.19 -4.19 -5.85
CA ARG A 33 6.33 -4.83 -6.49
C ARG A 33 5.95 -6.19 -7.09
N LEU A 34 5.35 -7.09 -6.30
CA LEU A 34 4.98 -8.41 -6.76
C LEU A 34 3.97 -8.36 -7.92
N ARG A 35 3.04 -7.40 -7.91
CA ARG A 35 2.10 -7.18 -9.01
C ARG A 35 2.81 -6.67 -10.27
N GLY A 36 3.75 -5.75 -10.12
CA GLY A 36 4.61 -5.28 -11.22
C GLY A 36 5.45 -6.40 -11.84
N GLU A 37 5.89 -7.36 -11.03
CA GLU A 37 6.61 -8.56 -11.46
C GLU A 37 5.67 -9.66 -12.04
N GLY A 38 4.35 -9.48 -12.00
CA GLY A 38 3.38 -10.49 -12.46
C GLY A 38 3.31 -11.73 -11.58
N ARG A 39 3.71 -11.64 -10.31
CA ARG A 39 3.76 -12.78 -9.36
C ARG A 39 2.52 -12.93 -8.50
N ILE A 40 1.62 -11.94 -8.54
CA ILE A 40 0.34 -11.94 -7.83
C ILE A 40 -0.75 -11.37 -8.74
N PRO A 41 -2.02 -11.76 -8.53
CA PRO A 41 -3.16 -11.17 -9.20
C PRO A 41 -3.39 -9.70 -8.80
N ASN A 42 -4.27 -9.02 -9.53
CA ASN A 42 -4.86 -7.75 -9.10
C ASN A 42 -5.36 -7.87 -7.66
N THR A 43 -5.05 -6.87 -6.83
CA THR A 43 -5.37 -6.90 -5.40
C THR A 43 -6.22 -5.68 -5.04
N LEU A 44 -7.40 -5.93 -4.47
CA LEU A 44 -8.16 -4.93 -3.74
C LEU A 44 -7.87 -5.14 -2.25
N ARG A 45 -7.30 -4.13 -1.61
CA ARG A 45 -6.93 -4.18 -0.20
C ARG A 45 -7.64 -3.07 0.57
N LEU A 46 -8.22 -3.42 1.72
CA LEU A 46 -8.69 -2.42 2.68
C LEU A 46 -7.50 -1.96 3.54
N LEU A 47 -7.28 -0.65 3.57
CA LEU A 47 -6.19 -0.03 4.31
C LEU A 47 -6.74 0.63 5.57
N SER A 48 -6.33 0.11 6.73
CA SER A 48 -6.75 0.61 8.05
C SER A 48 -5.53 0.78 8.95
N PHE A 49 -5.50 1.86 9.75
CA PHE A 49 -4.38 2.20 10.63
C PHE A 49 -4.74 2.00 12.11
N ILE A 50 -3.81 1.43 12.89
CA ILE A 50 -3.87 1.44 14.36
C ILE A 50 -3.42 2.84 14.80
N GLY A 51 -4.37 3.76 14.89
CA GLY A 51 -4.14 5.13 15.34
C GLY A 51 -3.88 6.15 14.21
N PRO A 52 -3.68 7.43 14.57
CA PRO A 52 -3.41 8.49 13.61
C PRO A 52 -2.10 8.26 12.86
N ALA A 53 -2.10 8.53 11.56
CA ALA A 53 -0.92 8.47 10.71
C ALA A 53 -0.94 9.63 9.71
N ALA A 54 0.20 10.29 9.53
CA ALA A 54 0.42 11.21 8.42
C ALA A 54 1.21 10.48 7.33
N LEU A 55 0.66 10.43 6.12
CA LEU A 55 1.32 9.85 4.96
C LEU A 55 1.85 10.98 4.08
N ILE A 56 3.05 10.79 3.53
CA ILE A 56 3.70 11.77 2.67
C ILE A 56 3.88 11.14 1.30
N GLY A 57 3.48 11.86 0.25
CA GLY A 57 3.68 11.44 -1.13
C GLY A 57 5.16 11.39 -1.49
N PHE A 58 5.50 10.56 -2.47
CA PHE A 58 6.89 10.34 -2.89
C PHE A 58 7.64 11.62 -3.29
N HIS A 59 6.92 12.60 -3.85
CA HIS A 59 7.49 13.88 -4.29
C HIS A 59 7.23 15.03 -3.30
N GLN A 60 6.79 14.72 -2.08
CA GLN A 60 6.52 15.69 -1.04
C GLN A 60 7.61 15.64 0.04
N THR A 61 7.79 16.76 0.74
CA THR A 61 8.80 16.91 1.81
C THR A 61 8.12 16.94 3.18
N ARG A 62 8.78 16.35 4.18
CA ARG A 62 8.20 16.17 5.51
C ARG A 62 7.97 17.47 6.26
N ASP A 63 8.91 18.39 6.15
CA ASP A 63 8.92 19.68 6.81
C ASP A 63 7.88 20.66 6.25
N GLN A 64 7.43 20.47 5.00
CA GLN A 64 6.42 21.33 4.37
C GLN A 64 4.99 20.79 4.54
N GLU A 65 4.83 19.46 4.63
CA GLU A 65 3.50 18.83 4.67
C GLU A 65 3.03 18.47 6.08
N VAL A 66 3.96 18.26 7.03
CA VAL A 66 3.64 17.77 8.37
C VAL A 66 4.11 18.76 9.44
N ARG A 67 3.18 19.13 10.32
CA ARG A 67 3.49 19.86 11.55
C ARG A 67 4.18 18.92 12.55
N GLU A 68 5.48 18.72 12.38
CA GLU A 68 6.24 17.75 13.17
C GLU A 68 6.13 17.94 14.68
N THR A 69 6.04 19.17 15.15
CA THR A 69 5.91 19.48 16.59
C THR A 69 4.58 19.03 17.18
N TYR A 70 3.53 18.92 16.35
CA TYR A 70 2.22 18.43 16.77
C TYR A 70 2.11 16.90 16.66
N CYS A 71 2.80 16.30 15.68
CA CYS A 71 2.71 14.87 15.39
C CYS A 71 3.74 13.98 16.11
N ARG A 72 4.59 14.55 16.97
CA ARG A 72 5.54 13.80 17.81
C ARG A 72 4.92 13.36 19.12
#